data_AF-A0A937Q0X2-F1
#
_entry.id   AF-A0A937Q0X2-F1
#
_cell.length_a   1.000
_cell.length_b   1.000
_cell.length_c   1.000
_cell.angle_alpha   90.00
_cell.angle_beta   90.00
_cell.angle_gamma   90.00
#
_symmetry.space_group_name_H-M   'P 1'
#
loop_
_entity.id
_entity.type
_entity.pdbx_description
1 polymer ?
#
loop_
_entity_poly.entity_id
_entity_poly.type
_entity_poly.pdbx_seq_one_letter_code
_entity_poly.pdbx_strand_id
1 'polypeptide(L)'
;MREALRIIDANLNRSSEGIRVCEDIARFALNDRPLTRSLKKVRQDTLRCAKKIECSSGAQSLKFRNTLKDVGKKSSRRELRRRTLTDIFRANAQRAKESLRSLEEVSKLLDKNVSKKFKRLRFKVYELEKRSRLKLESLLDN
;
A
#
# COMPACT_ATOMS: atom_id res chain seq x y z
N MET A 1 -19.02 13.51 3.58
CA MET A 1 -18.22 13.20 2.36
C MET A 1 -16.74 13.51 2.55
N ARG A 2 -16.42 14.63 3.21
CA ARG A 2 -15.06 15.04 3.57
C ARG A 2 -14.30 13.98 4.40
N GLU A 3 -14.99 13.27 5.27
CA GLU A 3 -14.45 12.22 6.14
C GLU A 3 -13.95 11.03 5.31
N ALA A 4 -14.74 10.56 4.35
CA ALA A 4 -14.36 9.49 3.44
C ALA A 4 -13.14 9.87 2.60
N LEU A 5 -13.07 11.12 2.11
CA LEU A 5 -11.90 11.60 1.37
C LEU A 5 -10.63 11.64 2.24
N ARG A 6 -10.74 12.03 3.52
CA ARG A 6 -9.61 11.95 4.48
C ARG A 6 -9.16 10.51 4.72
N ILE A 7 -10.10 9.56 4.83
CA ILE A 7 -9.76 8.14 4.98
C ILE A 7 -9.05 7.62 3.73
N ILE A 8 -9.53 8.01 2.55
CA ILE A 8 -8.89 7.65 1.27
C ILE A 8 -7.47 8.19 1.21
N ASP A 9 -7.27 9.48 1.49
CA ASP A 9 -5.94 10.11 1.50
C ASP A 9 -4.95 9.36 2.40
N ALA A 10 -5.32 9.13 3.66
CA ALA A 10 -4.47 8.45 4.63
C ALA A 10 -4.11 7.02 4.19
N ASN A 11 -5.06 6.26 3.64
CA ASN A 11 -4.80 4.88 3.21
C ASN A 11 -4.08 4.79 1.86
N LEU A 12 -4.21 5.78 0.98
CA LEU A 12 -3.38 5.90 -0.22
C LEU A 12 -1.92 6.11 0.15
N ASN A 13 -1.64 6.95 1.13
CA ASN A 13 -0.27 7.16 1.60
C ASN A 13 0.30 5.88 2.22
N ARG A 14 -0.41 5.29 3.19
CA ARG A 14 0.03 4.06 3.88
C ARG A 14 0.25 2.89 2.93
N SER A 15 -0.66 2.69 1.96
CA SER A 15 -0.47 1.64 0.94
C SER A 15 0.72 1.93 0.03
N SER A 16 0.90 3.18 -0.41
CA SER A 16 2.00 3.56 -1.29
C SER A 16 3.37 3.42 -0.62
N GLU A 17 3.48 3.85 0.64
CA GLU A 17 4.69 3.70 1.46
C GLU A 17 5.00 2.22 1.73
N GLY A 18 3.99 1.43 2.13
CA GLY A 18 4.15 -0.01 2.34
C GLY A 18 4.64 -0.72 1.08
N ILE A 19 4.03 -0.45 -0.07
CA ILE A 19 4.46 -1.03 -1.35
C ILE A 19 5.85 -0.53 -1.76
N ARG A 20 6.20 0.74 -1.48
CA ARG A 20 7.53 1.30 -1.78
C ARG A 20 8.63 0.54 -1.05
N VAL A 21 8.44 0.23 0.24
CA VAL A 21 9.41 -0.55 1.02
C VAL A 21 9.58 -1.96 0.43
N CYS A 22 8.48 -2.64 0.08
CA CYS A 22 8.55 -3.92 -0.62
C CYS A 22 9.28 -3.81 -1.97
N GLU A 23 9.05 -2.73 -2.73
CA GLU A 23 9.73 -2.44 -4.00
C GLU A 23 11.24 -2.30 -3.82
N ASP A 24 11.68 -1.58 -2.78
CA ASP A 24 13.12 -1.41 -2.49
C ASP A 24 13.78 -2.70 -2.06
N ILE A 25 13.14 -3.52 -1.22
CA ILE A 25 13.66 -4.85 -0.87
C ILE A 25 13.77 -5.74 -2.12
N ALA A 26 12.74 -5.75 -2.97
CA ALA A 26 12.77 -6.50 -4.22
C ALA A 26 13.88 -6.01 -5.17
N ARG A 27 14.13 -4.70 -5.21
CA ARG A 27 15.13 -4.10 -6.10
C ARG A 27 16.55 -4.32 -5.61
N PHE A 28 16.81 -4.04 -4.33
CA PHE A 28 18.18 -3.90 -3.82
C PHE A 28 18.66 -5.13 -3.05
N ALA A 29 17.76 -5.84 -2.35
CA ALA A 29 18.14 -7.06 -1.64
C ALA A 29 17.97 -8.30 -2.52
N LEU A 30 16.84 -8.42 -3.21
CA LEU A 30 16.54 -9.59 -4.05
C LEU A 30 17.06 -9.47 -5.48
N ASN A 31 17.44 -8.27 -5.93
CA ASN A 31 17.80 -7.98 -7.32
C ASN A 31 16.77 -8.50 -8.35
N ASP A 32 15.49 -8.59 -7.96
CA ASP A 32 14.42 -9.19 -8.74
C ASP A 32 13.69 -8.12 -9.57
N ARG A 33 14.14 -7.96 -10.82
CA ARG A 33 13.55 -7.01 -11.78
C ARG A 33 12.05 -7.28 -12.02
N PRO A 34 11.59 -8.51 -12.29
CA PRO A 34 10.15 -8.81 -12.42
C PRO A 34 9.29 -8.42 -11.21
N LEU A 35 9.72 -8.76 -9.99
CA LEU A 35 9.00 -8.45 -8.75
C LEU A 35 8.97 -6.94 -8.51
N THR A 36 10.11 -6.26 -8.69
CA THR A 36 10.23 -4.80 -8.60
C THR A 36 9.25 -4.10 -9.52
N ARG A 37 9.21 -4.51 -10.79
CA ARG A 37 8.27 -3.94 -11.79
C ARG A 37 6.81 -4.16 -11.38
N SER A 38 6.50 -5.33 -10.86
CA SER A 38 5.14 -5.67 -10.43
C SER A 38 4.68 -4.84 -9.24
N LEU A 39 5.54 -4.67 -8.22
CA LEU A 39 5.27 -3.82 -7.05
C LEU A 39 5.13 -2.35 -7.45
N LYS A 40 6.05 -1.84 -8.29
CA LYS A 40 5.97 -0.48 -8.85
C LYS A 40 4.64 -0.26 -9.59
N LYS A 41 4.20 -1.24 -10.39
CA LYS A 41 2.92 -1.17 -11.10
C LYS A 41 1.75 -1.09 -10.13
N VAL A 42 1.68 -1.95 -9.12
CA VAL A 42 0.61 -1.88 -8.10
C VAL A 42 0.58 -0.51 -7.42
N ARG A 43 1.74 0.05 -7.05
CA ARG A 43 1.84 1.39 -6.46
C ARG A 43 1.30 2.47 -7.40
N GLN A 44 1.70 2.47 -8.66
CA GLN A 44 1.23 3.43 -9.65
C GLN A 44 -0.28 3.29 -9.93
N ASP A 45 -0.78 2.06 -10.02
CA ASP A 45 -2.19 1.78 -10.26
C ASP A 45 -3.06 2.25 -9.07
N THR A 46 -2.56 2.12 -7.85
CA THR A 46 -3.19 2.65 -6.62
C THR A 46 -3.34 4.17 -6.70
N LEU A 47 -2.26 4.89 -7.06
CA LEU A 47 -2.29 6.34 -7.24
C LEU A 47 -3.20 6.79 -8.40
N ARG A 48 -3.29 6.00 -9.48
CA ARG A 48 -4.23 6.30 -10.58
C ARG A 48 -5.69 6.13 -10.15
N CYS A 49 -5.99 5.21 -9.24
CA CYS A 49 -7.33 5.09 -8.67
C CYS A 49 -7.70 6.32 -7.83
N ALA A 50 -6.74 6.88 -7.08
CA ALA A 50 -6.93 8.13 -6.34
C ALA A 50 -7.33 9.29 -7.25
N LYS A 51 -6.56 9.50 -8.33
CA LYS A 51 -6.85 10.56 -9.31
C LYS A 51 -8.26 10.45 -9.90
N LYS A 52 -8.74 9.23 -10.15
CA LYS A 52 -10.12 9.01 -10.63
C LYS A 52 -11.17 9.45 -9.60
N ILE A 53 -10.93 9.17 -8.32
CA ILE A 53 -11.83 9.62 -7.25
C ILE A 53 -11.83 11.16 -7.14
N GLU A 54 -10.66 11.80 -7.25
CA GLU A 54 -10.56 13.26 -7.24
C GLU A 54 -11.34 13.89 -8.39
N CYS A 55 -11.11 13.43 -9.62
CA CYS A 55 -11.81 13.97 -10.80
C CYS A 55 -13.33 13.81 -10.70
N SER A 56 -13.82 12.66 -10.21
CA SER A 56 -15.26 12.40 -10.12
C SER A 56 -15.96 13.12 -8.97
N SER A 57 -15.24 13.52 -7.93
CA SER A 57 -15.85 14.14 -6.73
C SER A 57 -15.87 15.67 -6.79
N GLY A 58 -15.28 16.30 -7.82
CA GLY A 58 -15.14 17.76 -7.91
C GLY A 58 -14.27 18.36 -6.79
N ALA A 59 -13.71 17.52 -5.92
CA ALA A 59 -12.86 17.93 -4.82
C ALA A 59 -11.49 18.33 -5.41
N GLN A 60 -11.30 19.63 -5.63
CA GLN A 60 -9.96 20.14 -5.87
C GLN A 60 -9.10 19.84 -4.64
N SER A 61 -8.18 18.90 -4.85
CA SER A 61 -7.13 18.49 -3.94
C SER A 61 -7.51 17.45 -2.87
N LEU A 62 -6.95 16.25 -3.01
CA LEU A 62 -6.27 15.56 -1.90
C LEU A 62 -5.06 16.40 -1.39
N LYS A 63 -5.31 17.66 -1.02
CA LYS A 63 -4.42 18.49 -0.18
C LYS A 63 -4.92 18.39 1.26
N PHE A 64 -5.46 17.24 1.67
CA PHE A 64 -5.57 16.91 3.09
C PHE A 64 -4.19 16.49 3.64
N ARG A 65 -3.11 17.16 3.21
CA ARG A 65 -1.82 17.19 3.90
C ARG A 65 -2.00 17.96 5.20
N ASN A 66 -2.61 17.29 6.17
CA ASN A 66 -2.47 17.64 7.56
C ASN A 66 -1.87 16.42 8.27
N THR A 67 -0.62 16.10 7.88
CA THR A 67 0.25 15.08 8.49
C THR A 67 0.43 15.29 10.01
N LEU A 68 0.00 16.45 10.52
CA LEU A 68 0.04 16.83 11.93
C LEU A 68 -1.17 16.38 12.76
N LYS A 69 -2.29 15.95 12.15
CA LYS A 69 -3.51 15.53 12.88
C LYS A 69 -3.88 14.05 12.68
N ASP A 70 -2.91 13.20 12.32
CA ASP A 70 -3.15 11.75 12.32
C ASP A 70 -3.04 11.22 13.75
N VAL A 71 -4.19 10.88 14.35
CA VAL A 71 -4.33 10.43 15.74
C VAL A 71 -3.66 9.05 15.96
N GLY A 72 -3.16 8.41 14.89
CA GLY A 72 -2.47 7.12 14.92
C GLY A 72 -0.95 7.15 15.09
N LYS A 73 -0.33 8.29 15.47
CA LYS A 73 1.14 8.48 15.47
C LYS A 73 1.93 7.70 16.54
N LYS A 74 1.34 6.71 17.21
CA LYS A 74 2.08 5.83 18.13
C LYS A 74 2.60 4.62 17.37
N SER A 75 3.87 4.68 16.99
CA SER A 75 4.65 3.51 16.59
C SER A 75 4.51 2.43 17.66
N SER A 76 3.91 1.29 17.30
CA SER A 76 3.72 0.19 18.25
C SER A 76 5.08 -0.44 18.59
N ARG A 77 5.26 -0.95 19.82
CA ARG A 77 6.48 -1.69 20.21
C ARG A 77 6.82 -2.86 19.27
N ARG A 78 5.86 -3.34 18.47
CA ARG A 78 6.08 -4.37 17.43
C ARG A 78 6.83 -3.85 16.21
N GLU A 79 6.77 -2.56 15.88
CA GLU A 79 7.55 -2.00 14.76
C GLU A 79 9.06 -2.00 15.03
N LEU A 80 9.46 -1.95 16.30
CA LEU A 80 10.84 -1.95 16.77
C LEU A 80 11.47 -3.35 16.85
N ARG A 81 10.70 -4.42 16.57
CA ARG A 81 11.14 -5.82 16.68
C ARG A 81 11.41 -6.50 15.33
N ARG A 82 11.52 -5.75 14.24
CA ARG A 82 11.82 -6.34 12.92
C ARG A 82 13.27 -6.80 12.91
N ARG A 83 13.51 -8.10 12.71
CA ARG A 83 14.85 -8.70 12.80
C ARG A 83 15.49 -8.91 11.42
N THR A 84 14.67 -9.04 10.38
CA THR A 84 15.13 -9.40 9.03
C THR A 84 14.43 -8.57 7.95
N LEU A 85 15.02 -8.52 6.75
CA LEU A 85 14.37 -7.93 5.57
C LEU A 85 13.06 -8.65 5.23
N THR A 86 12.96 -9.95 5.50
CA THR A 86 11.76 -10.75 5.35
C THR A 86 10.63 -10.27 6.26
N ASP A 87 10.93 -9.97 7.53
CA ASP A 87 9.95 -9.40 8.46
C ASP A 87 9.48 -8.02 8.01
N ILE A 88 10.42 -7.18 7.55
CA ILE A 88 10.12 -5.85 7.02
C ILE A 88 9.21 -5.97 5.80
N PHE A 89 9.53 -6.86 4.85
CA PHE A 89 8.73 -7.07 3.65
C PHE A 89 7.31 -7.51 4.02
N ARG A 90 7.15 -8.56 4.83
CA ARG A 90 5.84 -9.10 5.23
C ARG A 90 5.01 -8.07 5.98
N ALA A 91 5.61 -7.34 6.93
CA ALA A 91 4.90 -6.30 7.68
C ALA A 91 4.44 -5.13 6.77
N ASN A 92 5.23 -4.77 5.76
CA ASN A 92 4.86 -3.72 4.81
C ASN A 92 3.80 -4.19 3.80
N ALA A 93 3.91 -5.42 3.31
CA ALA A 93 2.89 -6.04 2.47
C ALA A 93 1.55 -6.14 3.21
N GLN A 94 1.56 -6.55 4.48
CA GLN A 94 0.36 -6.61 5.31
C GLN A 94 -0.29 -5.22 5.50
N ARG A 95 0.49 -4.20 5.86
CA ARG A 95 0.00 -2.82 5.96
C ARG A 95 -0.60 -2.31 4.66
N ALA A 96 0.03 -2.64 3.52
CA ALA A 96 -0.49 -2.27 2.21
C ALA A 96 -1.84 -2.96 1.92
N LYS A 97 -1.98 -4.24 2.26
CA LYS A 97 -3.24 -4.99 2.08
C LYS A 97 -4.37 -4.43 2.94
N GLU A 98 -4.11 -4.09 4.20
CA GLU A 98 -5.09 -3.47 5.11
C GLU A 98 -5.50 -2.07 4.63
N SER A 99 -4.53 -1.28 4.16
CA SER A 99 -4.80 0.04 3.60
C SER A 99 -5.63 -0.06 2.31
N LEU A 100 -5.29 -0.99 1.41
CA LEU A 100 -6.07 -1.27 0.20
C LEU A 100 -7.47 -1.81 0.52
N ARG A 101 -7.66 -2.53 1.63
CA ARG A 101 -8.98 -2.97 2.09
C ARG A 101 -9.83 -1.79 2.53
N SER A 102 -9.25 -0.84 3.25
CA SER A 102 -9.93 0.41 3.64
C SER A 102 -10.31 1.23 2.40
N LEU A 103 -9.40 1.35 1.42
CA LEU A 103 -9.68 2.02 0.14
C LEU A 103 -10.80 1.32 -0.64
N GLU A 104 -10.78 -0.01 -0.71
CA GLU A 104 -11.82 -0.82 -1.34
C GLU A 104 -13.20 -0.54 -0.76
N GLU A 105 -13.33 -0.52 0.57
CA GLU A 105 -14.62 -0.33 1.24
C GLU A 105 -15.11 1.12 1.16
N VAL A 106 -14.26 2.10 1.47
CA VAL A 106 -14.67 3.52 1.49
C VAL A 106 -14.99 4.03 0.09
N SER A 107 -14.28 3.57 -0.93
CA SER A 107 -14.56 3.98 -2.32
C SER A 107 -15.90 3.47 -2.86
N LYS A 108 -16.59 2.51 -2.21
CA LYS A 108 -17.95 2.11 -2.60
C LYS A 108 -18.95 3.26 -2.52
N LEU A 109 -18.69 4.24 -1.65
CA LEU A 109 -19.50 5.45 -1.48
C LEU A 109 -19.31 6.46 -2.63
N LEU A 110 -18.24 6.32 -3.42
CA LEU A 110 -17.83 7.29 -4.45
C LEU A 110 -17.91 6.69 -5.86
N ASP A 111 -17.29 5.52 -6.06
CA ASP A 111 -17.25 4.83 -7.34
C ASP A 111 -17.03 3.32 -7.14
N LYS A 112 -18.08 2.53 -7.42
CA LYS A 112 -18.05 1.06 -7.32
C LYS A 112 -17.01 0.43 -8.27
N ASN A 113 -16.70 1.05 -9.40
CA ASN A 113 -15.66 0.57 -10.32
C ASN A 113 -14.26 0.81 -9.75
N VAL A 114 -14.03 1.92 -9.05
CA VAL A 114 -12.77 2.15 -8.32
C VAL A 114 -12.63 1.19 -7.14
N SER A 115 -13.71 0.93 -6.39
CA SER A 115 -13.72 -0.10 -5.34
C SER A 115 -13.29 -1.48 -5.86
N LYS A 116 -13.86 -1.92 -7.00
CA LYS A 116 -13.44 -3.17 -7.66
C LYS A 116 -11.96 -3.18 -8.03
N LYS A 117 -11.37 -2.04 -8.40
CA LYS A 117 -9.93 -1.94 -8.71
C LYS A 117 -9.07 -2.07 -7.46
N PHE A 118 -9.42 -1.40 -6.36
CA PHE A 118 -8.70 -1.57 -5.09
C PHE A 118 -8.76 -3.01 -4.59
N LYS A 119 -9.90 -3.70 -4.74
CA LYS A 119 -10.00 -5.14 -4.48
C LYS A 119 -8.96 -5.93 -5.29
N ARG A 120 -8.91 -5.73 -6.60
CA ARG A 120 -7.94 -6.41 -7.49
C ARG A 120 -6.49 -6.10 -7.10
N LEU A 121 -6.18 -4.85 -6.78
CA LEU A 121 -4.84 -4.45 -6.33
C LEU A 121 -4.46 -5.13 -5.02
N ARG A 122 -5.38 -5.22 -4.06
CA ARG A 122 -5.18 -5.94 -2.80
C ARG A 122 -4.84 -7.41 -3.05
N PHE A 123 -5.61 -8.10 -3.90
CA PHE A 123 -5.29 -9.48 -4.30
C PHE A 123 -3.95 -9.60 -5.02
N LYS A 124 -3.57 -8.61 -5.83
CA LYS A 124 -2.25 -8.60 -6.47
C LYS A 124 -1.12 -8.51 -5.44
N VAL A 125 -1.28 -7.72 -4.37
CA VAL A 125 -0.31 -7.68 -3.28
C VAL A 125 -0.19 -9.04 -2.58
N TYR A 126 -1.31 -9.74 -2.32
CA TYR A 126 -1.25 -11.12 -1.78
C TYR A 126 -0.46 -12.07 -2.70
N GLU A 127 -0.70 -12.01 -4.01
CA GLU A 127 0.02 -12.84 -4.98
C GLU A 127 1.53 -12.53 -4.98
N LEU A 128 1.89 -11.24 -5.00
CA LEU A 128 3.29 -10.81 -5.01
C LEU A 128 4.02 -11.19 -3.73
N GLU A 129 3.38 -11.07 -2.57
CA GLU A 129 3.92 -11.55 -1.29
C GLU A 129 4.12 -13.07 -1.28
N LYS A 130 3.15 -13.83 -1.82
CA LYS A 130 3.28 -15.30 -1.93
C LYS A 130 4.46 -15.68 -2.83
N ARG A 131 4.66 -14.95 -3.94
CA ARG A 131 5.74 -15.16 -4.91
C ARG A 131 7.10 -14.75 -4.37
N SER A 132 7.18 -13.75 -3.50
CA SER A 132 8.44 -13.31 -2.91
C SER A 132 8.95 -14.23 -1.81
N ARG A 133 8.11 -15.11 -1.24
CA ARG A 133 8.43 -15.96 -0.08
C ARG A 133 9.73 -16.75 -0.21
N LEU A 134 9.90 -17.57 -1.25
CA LEU A 134 11.12 -18.38 -1.44
C LEU A 134 12.37 -17.51 -1.58
N LYS A 135 12.25 -16.35 -2.25
CA LYS A 135 13.35 -15.41 -2.45
C LYS A 135 13.73 -14.66 -1.18
N LEU A 136 12.75 -14.42 -0.30
CA LEU A 136 12.96 -13.81 1.00
C LEU A 136 13.55 -14.82 2.00
N GLU A 137 13.19 -16.09 1.89
CA GLU A 137 13.77 -17.17 2.70
C GLU A 137 15.28 -17.31 2.40
N SER A 138 15.69 -17.22 1.13
CA SER A 138 17.13 -17.23 0.79
C SER A 138 17.93 -16.03 1.32
N LEU A 139 17.29 -15.00 1.89
CA LEU A 139 17.99 -13.91 2.59
C LEU A 139 18.25 -14.23 4.07
N LEU A 140 17.61 -15.26 4.63
CA LEU A 140 17.80 -15.70 6.02
C LEU A 140 18.98 -16.67 6.17
N ASP A 141 19.38 -17.28 5.05
CA ASP A 141 20.46 -18.26 4.98
C ASP A 141 21.85 -17.62 4.75
N ASN A 142 21.94 -16.28 4.75
CA ASN A 142 23.17 -15.48 4.66
C ASN A 142 23.37 -14.67 5.94
#